data_AF-A0A6M0ETQ1-F1
#
_entry.id   AF-A0A6M0ETQ1-F1
#
_cell.length_a   1.000
_cell.length_b   1.000
_cell.length_c   1.000
_cell.angle_alpha   90.00
_cell.angle_beta   90.00
_cell.angle_gamma   90.00
#
_symmetry.space_group_name_H-M   'P 1'
#
loop_
_entity.id
_entity.type
_entity.pdbx_description
1 polymer ?
#
loop_
_entity_poly.entity_id
_entity_poly.type
_entity_poly.pdbx_seq_one_letter_code
_entity_poly.pdbx_strand_id
1 'polypeptide(L)'
;MQLILSRYLLDLNLPRKDGREVLKEVKSDDNLKCIPIVVLTTSDTDQDILQCYNLGANCYISKPLSLEEFAQIMKLIEDFWFSIVIALRARLQGRRLQGRI
;
A
#
# COMPACT_ATOMS: atom_id res chain seq x y z
N MET A 1 -8.60 -2.91 12.83
CA MET A 1 -7.57 -3.97 12.98
C MET A 1 -7.34 -4.62 11.62
N GLN A 2 -6.66 -3.92 10.71
CA GLN A 2 -6.01 -4.43 9.47
C GLN A 2 -5.63 -3.22 8.62
N LEU A 3 -4.88 -2.30 9.21
CA LEU A 3 -4.13 -1.34 8.41
C LEU A 3 -2.70 -1.88 8.47
N ILE A 4 -2.14 -2.22 7.31
CA ILE A 4 -0.72 -2.57 7.14
C ILE A 4 -0.40 -4.03 7.50
N LEU A 5 -0.77 -4.99 6.64
CA LEU A 5 -0.26 -6.38 6.71
C LEU A 5 1.22 -6.47 6.30
N SER A 6 1.71 -5.47 5.58
CA SER A 6 3.13 -5.15 5.40
C SER A 6 3.17 -3.63 5.16
N ARG A 7 4.25 -2.94 5.52
CA ARG A 7 4.40 -1.46 5.50
C ARG A 7 4.20 -0.78 4.13
N TYR A 8 3.72 -1.55 3.16
CA TYR A 8 3.68 -1.29 1.74
C TYR A 8 2.29 -1.51 1.15
N LEU A 9 1.31 -2.11 1.82
CA LEU A 9 -0.02 -2.37 1.24
C LEU A 9 -1.08 -1.36 1.71
N LEU A 10 -1.86 -0.82 0.78
CA LEU A 10 -2.93 0.14 1.02
C LEU A 10 -4.21 -0.27 0.29
N ASP A 11 -5.31 -0.43 1.03
CA ASP A 11 -6.65 -0.57 0.45
C ASP A 11 -7.26 0.83 0.21
N LEU A 12 -7.93 1.04 -0.92
CA LEU A 12 -8.62 2.31 -1.21
C LEU A 12 -9.96 2.43 -0.48
N ASN A 13 -10.63 1.29 -0.26
CA ASN A 13 -11.98 1.24 0.30
C ASN A 13 -11.93 1.09 1.82
N LEU A 14 -11.26 2.01 2.52
CA LEU A 14 -11.20 1.99 3.97
C LEU A 14 -12.52 2.55 4.56
N PRO A 15 -13.03 1.97 5.65
CA PRO A 15 -14.34 2.32 6.19
C PRO A 15 -14.45 3.74 6.79
N ARG A 16 -13.32 4.46 6.96
CA ARG A 16 -13.28 5.77 7.64
C ARG A 16 -12.60 6.88 6.85
N LYS A 17 -11.82 6.54 5.82
CA LYS A 17 -11.00 7.50 5.06
C LYS A 17 -10.78 6.98 3.65
N ASP A 18 -10.75 7.86 2.65
CA ASP A 18 -10.41 7.42 1.30
C ASP A 18 -8.92 7.04 1.26
N GLY A 19 -8.59 5.83 0.81
CA GLY A 19 -7.20 5.41 0.70
C GLY A 19 -6.39 6.29 -0.26
N ARG A 20 -7.02 7.01 -1.21
CA ARG A 20 -6.34 8.01 -2.05
C ARG A 20 -5.82 9.19 -1.23
N GLU A 21 -6.57 9.62 -0.21
CA GLU A 21 -6.12 10.66 0.72
C GLU A 21 -4.96 10.17 1.58
N VAL A 22 -5.04 8.93 2.06
CA VAL A 22 -3.94 8.27 2.80
C VAL A 22 -2.68 8.20 1.94
N LEU A 23 -2.82 7.78 0.68
CA LEU A 23 -1.70 7.72 -0.27
C LEU A 23 -1.07 9.10 -0.45
N LYS A 24 -1.90 10.13 -0.67
CA LYS A 24 -1.44 11.51 -0.83
C LYS A 24 -0.68 12.00 0.41
N GLU A 25 -1.20 11.76 1.60
CA GLU A 25 -0.55 12.14 2.86
C GLU A 25 0.80 11.46 3.05
N VAL A 26 0.86 10.14 2.83
CA VAL A 26 2.10 9.36 2.93
C VAL A 26 3.14 9.87 1.93
N LYS A 27 2.73 10.15 0.69
CA LYS A 27 3.63 10.59 -0.39
C LYS A 27 4.01 12.08 -0.30
N SER A 28 3.30 12.85 0.52
CA SER A 28 3.63 14.26 0.80
C SER A 28 4.52 14.44 2.04
N ASP A 29 4.59 13.46 2.95
CA ASP A 29 5.46 13.53 4.14
C ASP A 29 6.91 13.17 3.77
N ASP A 30 7.85 14.08 3.99
CA ASP A 30 9.28 13.88 3.68
C ASP A 30 9.91 12.63 4.32
N ASN A 31 9.37 12.17 5.44
CA ASN A 31 9.86 10.99 6.13
C ASN A 31 9.22 9.70 5.60
N LEU A 32 8.03 9.79 4.99
CA LEU A 32 7.25 8.62 4.57
C LEU A 32 7.20 8.44 3.05
N LYS A 33 7.45 9.50 2.26
CA LYS A 33 7.33 9.47 0.80
C LYS A 33 8.21 8.44 0.10
N CYS A 34 9.32 8.06 0.75
CA CYS A 34 10.23 7.01 0.28
C CYS A 34 9.71 5.58 0.50
N ILE A 35 8.67 5.38 1.32
CA ILE A 35 8.07 4.08 1.54
C ILE A 35 7.34 3.67 0.25
N PRO A 36 7.62 2.48 -0.31
CA PRO A 36 6.89 1.99 -1.46
C PRO A 36 5.46 1.64 -1.05
N ILE A 37 4.46 2.08 -1.82
CA ILE A 37 3.05 1.79 -1.57
C ILE A 37 2.46 1.05 -2.76
N VAL A 38 1.92 -0.13 -2.48
CA VAL A 38 1.16 -1.02 -3.34
C VAL A 38 -0.31 -0.84 -2.98
N VAL A 39 -1.09 -0.37 -3.94
CA VAL A 39 -2.55 -0.25 -3.79
C VAL A 39 -3.17 -1.62 -4.07
N LEU A 40 -4.06 -2.08 -3.20
CA LEU A 40 -4.83 -3.31 -3.35
C LEU A 40 -6.31 -3.02 -3.17
N THR A 41 -7.11 -3.05 -4.24
CA THR A 41 -8.50 -2.59 -4.21
C THR A 41 -9.38 -3.33 -5.21
N THR A 42 -10.69 -3.32 -5.02
CA THR A 42 -11.66 -3.92 -5.95
C THR A 42 -11.97 -3.04 -7.16
N SER A 43 -11.52 -1.78 -7.16
CA SER A 43 -11.64 -0.92 -8.35
C SER A 43 -10.58 -1.29 -9.38
N ASP A 44 -11.00 -1.37 -10.64
CA ASP A 44 -10.14 -1.64 -11.80
C ASP A 44 -10.31 -0.60 -12.90
N THR A 45 -10.90 0.57 -12.57
CA THR A 45 -11.13 1.62 -13.54
C THR A 45 -9.83 2.35 -13.91
N ASP A 46 -9.65 2.66 -15.20
CA ASP A 46 -8.46 3.37 -15.70
C ASP A 46 -8.22 4.70 -14.99
N GLN A 47 -9.31 5.40 -14.63
CA GLN A 47 -9.25 6.67 -13.92
C GLN A 47 -8.63 6.51 -12.53
N ASP A 48 -9.05 5.49 -11.78
CA ASP A 48 -8.52 5.23 -10.43
C ASP A 48 -7.08 4.78 -10.46
N ILE A 49 -6.74 3.90 -11.41
CA ILE A 49 -5.38 3.44 -11.64
C ILE A 49 -4.47 4.65 -11.91
N LEU A 50 -4.84 5.48 -12.90
CA LEU A 50 -4.06 6.66 -13.29
C LEU A 50 -3.92 7.65 -12.12
N GLN A 51 -5.00 7.89 -11.36
CA GLN A 51 -4.98 8.78 -10.21
C GLN A 51 -4.02 8.27 -9.12
N CYS A 52 -4.05 6.97 -8.80
CA CYS A 52 -3.18 6.38 -7.79
C CYS A 52 -1.70 6.45 -8.21
N TYR A 53 -1.38 6.19 -9.48
CA TYR A 53 -0.01 6.34 -9.97
C TYR A 53 0.46 7.81 -9.92
N ASN A 54 -0.41 8.77 -10.29
CA ASN A 54 -0.11 10.20 -10.18
C ASN A 54 0.12 10.64 -8.72
N LEU A 55 -0.53 10.00 -7.75
CA LEU A 55 -0.32 10.23 -6.32
C LEU A 55 0.95 9.55 -5.78
N GLY A 56 1.68 8.79 -6.60
CA GLY A 56 2.94 8.15 -6.23
C GLY A 56 2.82 6.71 -5.76
N ALA A 57 1.71 6.02 -6.06
CA ALA A 57 1.66 4.56 -5.92
C ALA A 57 2.76 3.89 -6.75
N ASN A 58 3.40 2.88 -6.18
CA ASN A 58 4.44 2.11 -6.85
C ASN A 58 3.86 0.95 -7.64
N CYS A 59 2.71 0.43 -7.20
CA CYS A 59 2.02 -0.69 -7.82
C CYS A 59 0.52 -0.60 -7.50
N TYR A 60 -0.30 -1.12 -8.39
CA TYR A 60 -1.74 -1.22 -8.25
C TYR A 60 -2.16 -2.65 -8.56
N ILE A 61 -2.89 -3.28 -7.64
CA ILE A 61 -3.32 -4.68 -7.73
C ILE A 61 -4.83 -4.71 -7.53
N SER A 62 -5.54 -5.33 -8.47
CA SER A 62 -6.95 -5.63 -8.28
C SER A 62 -7.10 -6.73 -7.22
N LYS A 63 -7.97 -6.51 -6.25
CA LYS A 63 -8.17 -7.38 -5.10
C LYS A 63 -8.81 -8.69 -5.58
N PRO A 64 -8.19 -9.85 -5.32
CA PRO A 64 -8.74 -11.13 -5.74
C PRO A 64 -10.12 -11.37 -5.16
N LEU A 65 -10.96 -12.05 -5.95
CA LEU A 65 -12.33 -12.39 -5.56
C LEU A 65 -12.37 -13.64 -4.68
N SER A 66 -11.39 -14.54 -4.83
CA SER A 66 -11.28 -15.76 -4.02
C SER A 66 -10.19 -15.65 -2.95
N LEU A 67 -10.41 -16.36 -1.84
CA LEU A 67 -9.43 -16.43 -0.75
C LEU A 67 -8.14 -17.16 -1.18
N GLU A 68 -8.27 -18.13 -2.10
CA GLU A 68 -7.13 -18.88 -2.63
C GLU A 68 -6.20 -18.00 -3.46
N GLU A 69 -6.75 -17.25 -4.44
CA GLU A 69 -5.99 -16.27 -5.22
C GLU A 69 -5.40 -15.19 -4.33
N PHE A 70 -6.15 -14.73 -3.32
CA PHE A 70 -5.65 -13.77 -2.34
C PHE A 70 -4.41 -14.30 -1.62
N ALA A 71 -4.45 -15.55 -1.13
CA ALA A 71 -3.31 -16.16 -0.46
C ALA A 71 -2.09 -16.30 -1.40
N GLN A 72 -2.32 -16.68 -2.66
CA GLN A 72 -1.26 -16.79 -3.67
C GLN A 72 -0.61 -15.43 -3.96
N ILE A 73 -1.42 -14.39 -4.21
CA ILE A 73 -0.89 -13.03 -4.46
C ILE A 73 -0.14 -12.51 -3.25
N MET A 74 -0.66 -12.70 -2.04
CA MET A 74 0.02 -12.27 -0.83
C MET A 74 1.38 -12.94 -0.65
N LYS A 75 1.50 -14.23 -1.01
CA LYS A 75 2.77 -14.95 -0.98
C LYS A 75 3.77 -14.38 -1.99
N LEU A 76 3.34 -14.08 -3.21
CA LEU A 76 4.19 -13.47 -4.24
C LEU A 76 4.69 -12.07 -3.83
N ILE A 77 3.80 -11.27 -3.23
CA ILE A 77 4.13 -9.94 -2.71
C ILE A 77 5.16 -10.09 -1.57
N GLU A 78 4.94 -11.00 -0.63
CA GLU A 78 5.86 -11.25 0.47
C GLU A 78 7.25 -11.64 -0.05
N ASP A 79 7.34 -12.62 -0.94
CA ASP A 79 8.61 -13.10 -1.49
C ASP A 79 9.34 -11.98 -2.25
N PHE A 80 8.63 -11.18 -3.04
CA PHE A 80 9.22 -10.04 -3.74
C PHE A 80 9.78 -8.99 -2.77
N TRP A 81 8.98 -8.52 -1.81
CA TRP A 81 9.37 -7.40 -0.94
C TRP A 81 10.38 -7.79 0.14
N PHE A 82 10.36 -9.03 0.63
CA PHE A 82 11.25 -9.46 1.71
C PHE A 82 12.50 -10.18 1.22
N SER A 83 12.48 -10.80 0.04
CA SER A 83 13.65 -11.53 -0.49
C SER A 83 14.41 -10.77 -1.56
N ILE A 84 13.76 -9.91 -2.36
CA ILE A 84 14.39 -9.26 -3.51
C ILE A 84 14.63 -7.77 -3.24
N VAL A 85 13.63 -7.07 -2.71
CA VAL A 85 13.72 -5.61 -2.57
C VAL A 85 14.67 -5.20 -1.45
N ILE A 86 15.61 -4.31 -1.78
CA ILE A 86 16.43 -3.59 -0.80
C ILE A 86 15.61 -2.41 -0.25
N ALA A 87 14.88 -2.67 0.84
CA ALA A 87 14.10 -1.63 1.50
C ALA A 87 14.96 -0.71 2.37
N LEU A 88 14.60 0.57 2.45
CA LEU A 88 15.22 1.55 3.33
C LEU A 88 14.92 1.19 4.81
N ARG A 89 15.79 0.40 5.44
CA ARG A 89 15.61 -0.12 6.81
C ARG A 89 15.84 0.92 7.92
N ALA A 90 16.60 1.99 7.64
CA ALA A 90 17.25 2.76 8.70
C ALA A 90 16.40 3.85 9.38
N ARG A 91 15.27 4.31 8.80
CA ARG A 91 14.66 5.59 9.24
C ARG A 91 13.38 5.51 10.08
N LEU A 92 12.77 4.33 10.22
CA LEU A 92 11.37 4.24 10.70
C LEU A 92 11.13 3.28 11.87
N GLN A 93 12.16 2.89 12.63
CA GLN A 93 11.99 2.02 13.81
C GLN A 93 11.35 2.74 15.02
N GLY A 94 11.21 4.07 14.99
CA GLY A 94 10.73 4.87 16.13
C GLY A 94 9.29 5.38 16.09
N ARG A 95 8.52 5.16 15.02
CA ARG A 95 7.14 5.72 14.90
C ARG A 95 6.15 4.65 14.48
N ARG A 96 5.38 4.14 15.46
CA ARG A 96 4.15 3.39 15.19
C ARG A 96 3.19 4.32 14.45
N LEU A 97 2.72 3.93 13.27
CA LEU A 97 1.72 4.65 12.47
C LEU A 97 0.31 4.64 13.11
N GLN A 98 0.22 4.40 14.42
CA GLN A 98 -1.04 4.05 15.12
C GLN A 98 -1.87 5.23 15.60
N GLY A 99 -1.65 6.46 15.13
CA GLY A 99 -2.41 7.60 15.66
C GLY A 99 -2.44 8.88 14.83
N ARG A 100 -2.26 8.82 13.51
CA ARG A 100 -2.25 10.04 12.68
C ARG A 100 -3.10 10.01 11.41
N ILE A 101 -3.84 8.93 11.17
CA ILE A 101 -4.69 8.77 10.00
C ILE A 101 -6.00 8.11 10.42
#